data_AF-A0A953JLY8-F1
#
_entry.id   AF-A0A953JLY8-F1
#
_cell.length_a   1.000
_cell.length_b   1.000
_cell.length_c   1.000
_cell.angle_alpha   90.00
_cell.angle_beta   90.00
_cell.angle_gamma   90.00
#
_symmetry.space_group_name_H-M   'P 1'
#
loop_
_entity.id
_entity.type
_entity.pdbx_description
1 polymer ?
#
loop_
_entity_poly.entity_id
_entity_poly.type
_entity_poly.pdbx_seq_one_letter_code
_entity_poly.pdbx_strand_id
1 'polypeptide(L)'
;MRTTQRLLPGVLLCSAITLAAILLQKAEEAAFGHPWLEALVLAILLGTAVRSLWQPGRQYDPGIGFSAKSLLEVAVLLLGLSVSFDALLAVGPGLLLGIAGLVVLAIGVSYLVGRGLGLSHRLAILVGCGNSICGNSAIAAVAPVIGAES
;
A
#
# COMPACT_ATOMS: atom_id res chain seq x y z
N MET A 1 -12.24 18.55 20.23
CA MET A 1 -10.82 19.03 20.30
C MET A 1 -9.81 17.98 20.79
N ARG A 2 -10.18 16.92 21.53
CA ARG A 2 -9.21 15.90 22.04
C ARG A 2 -8.73 14.85 21.02
N THR A 3 -9.37 14.75 19.86
CA THR A 3 -9.06 13.73 18.84
C THR A 3 -7.82 14.10 18.01
N THR A 4 -7.68 15.37 17.60
CA THR A 4 -6.56 15.85 16.77
C THR A 4 -5.21 15.71 17.49
N GLN A 5 -5.16 15.96 18.80
CA GLN A 5 -3.93 15.82 19.59
C GLN A 5 -3.44 14.37 19.69
N ARG A 6 -4.32 13.37 19.51
CA ARG A 6 -3.94 11.95 19.50
C ARG A 6 -3.45 11.47 18.14
N LEU A 7 -3.85 12.11 17.05
CA LEU A 7 -3.41 11.77 15.70
C LEU A 7 -2.04 12.36 15.37
N LEU A 8 -1.77 13.56 15.91
CA LEU A 8 -0.56 14.34 15.66
C LEU A 8 0.76 13.52 15.75
N PRO A 9 1.04 12.76 16.83
CA PRO A 9 2.33 12.08 16.98
C PRO A 9 2.56 11.02 15.89
N GLY A 10 1.53 10.24 15.53
CA GLY A 10 1.65 9.22 14.49
C GLY A 10 1.79 9.82 13.08
N VAL A 11 1.01 10.86 12.77
CA VAL A 11 1.09 11.55 11.47
C VAL A 11 2.46 12.23 11.31
N LEU A 12 2.98 12.87 12.35
CA LEU A 12 4.31 13.48 12.35
C LEU A 12 5.40 12.43 12.11
N LEU A 13 5.31 11.26 12.75
CA LEU A 13 6.24 10.16 12.54
C LEU A 13 6.22 9.69 11.07
N CYS A 14 5.03 9.43 10.51
CA CYS A 14 4.89 9.05 9.10
C CYS A 14 5.47 10.12 8.17
N SER A 15 5.19 11.39 8.46
CA SER A 15 5.69 12.53 7.68
C SER A 15 7.21 12.66 7.73
N ALA A 16 7.82 12.44 8.91
CA ALA A 16 9.27 12.44 9.09
C ALA A 16 9.94 11.30 8.31
N ILE A 17 9.36 10.10 8.32
CA ILE A 17 9.86 8.95 7.54
C ILE A 17 9.77 9.26 6.04
N THR A 18 8.64 9.80 5.57
CA THR A 18 8.47 10.18 4.16
C THR A 18 9.46 11.26 3.73
N LEU A 19 9.67 12.29 4.56
CA LEU A 19 10.66 13.34 4.28
C LEU A 19 12.08 12.76 4.22
N ALA A 20 12.44 11.89 5.15
CA ALA A 20 13.73 11.20 5.12
C ALA A 20 13.89 10.38 3.84
N ALA A 21 12.89 9.59 3.45
CA ALA A 21 12.92 8.79 2.22
C ALA A 21 13.12 9.66 0.96
N ILE A 22 12.43 10.80 0.86
CA ILE A 22 12.56 11.72 -0.26
C ILE A 22 13.94 12.38 -0.28
N LEU A 23 14.46 12.78 0.88
CA LEU A 23 15.80 13.36 0.98
C LEU A 23 16.89 12.35 0.61
N LEU A 24 16.73 11.09 1.04
CA LEU A 24 17.62 10.00 0.65
C LEU A 24 17.58 9.76 -0.86
N GLN A 25 16.38 9.66 -1.46
CA GLN A 25 16.26 9.50 -2.92
C GLN A 25 16.96 10.64 -3.67
N LYS A 26 16.74 11.90 -3.24
CA LYS A 26 17.40 13.06 -3.87
C LYS A 26 18.92 13.05 -3.70
N ALA A 27 19.42 12.58 -2.55
CA ALA A 27 20.86 12.44 -2.32
C ALA A 27 21.45 11.33 -3.20
N GLU A 28 20.74 10.21 -3.38
CA GLU A 28 21.15 9.14 -4.29
C GLU A 28 21.15 9.59 -5.75
N GLU A 29 20.13 10.32 -6.19
CA GLU A 29 20.08 10.92 -7.53
C GLU A 29 21.26 11.87 -7.78
N ALA A 30 21.60 12.69 -6.80
CA ALA A 30 22.72 13.62 -6.89
C ALA A 30 24.09 12.91 -6.88
N ALA A 31 24.22 11.78 -6.19
CA ALA A 31 25.48 11.04 -6.06
C ALA A 31 25.71 10.00 -7.16
N PHE A 32 24.66 9.32 -7.61
CA PHE A 32 24.73 8.18 -8.53
C PHE A 32 24.14 8.45 -9.92
N GLY A 33 23.54 9.63 -10.15
CA GLY A 33 23.02 10.07 -11.45
C GLY A 33 21.67 9.44 -11.86
N HIS A 34 21.26 8.35 -11.20
CA HIS A 34 19.96 7.70 -11.37
C HIS A 34 19.46 7.14 -10.02
N PRO A 35 18.14 7.20 -9.74
CA PRO A 35 17.58 6.62 -8.52
C PRO A 35 17.60 5.09 -8.62
N TRP A 36 18.37 4.43 -7.74
CA TRP A 36 18.38 2.97 -7.63
C TRP A 36 17.16 2.44 -6.87
N LEU A 37 16.66 3.21 -5.90
CA LEU A 37 15.48 2.87 -5.10
C LEU A 37 14.47 4.02 -5.16
N GLU A 38 13.22 3.67 -5.45
CA GLU A 38 12.12 4.63 -5.43
C GLU A 38 11.81 5.04 -3.98
N ALA A 39 11.39 6.30 -3.76
CA ALA A 39 11.04 6.81 -2.43
C ALA A 39 10.02 5.94 -1.70
N LEU A 40 9.11 5.28 -2.42
CA LEU A 40 8.16 4.35 -1.82
C LEU A 40 8.87 3.17 -1.15
N VAL A 41 9.81 2.54 -1.85
CA VAL A 41 10.60 1.41 -1.34
C VAL A 41 11.46 1.87 -0.16
N LEU A 42 12.13 3.02 -0.28
CA LEU A 42 12.90 3.62 0.81
C LEU A 42 12.04 3.92 2.03
N ALA A 43 10.84 4.47 1.85
CA ALA A 43 9.91 4.76 2.94
C ALA A 43 9.44 3.47 3.64
N ILE A 44 9.19 2.39 2.90
CA ILE A 44 8.84 1.09 3.47
C ILE A 44 10.03 0.52 4.27
N LEU A 45 11.24 0.56 3.72
CA LEU A 45 12.45 0.08 4.39
C LEU A 45 12.77 0.89 5.66
N LEU A 46 12.69 2.22 5.58
CA LEU A 46 12.89 3.09 6.75
C LEU A 46 11.80 2.88 7.79
N GLY A 47 10.54 2.77 7.39
CA GLY A 47 9.42 2.53 8.32
C GLY A 47 9.54 1.18 9.03
N THR A 48 9.92 0.13 8.31
CA THR A 48 10.18 -1.20 8.88
C THR A 48 11.40 -1.21 9.78
N ALA A 49 12.50 -0.55 9.40
CA ALA A 49 13.69 -0.39 10.23
C ALA A 49 13.39 0.37 11.52
N VAL A 50 12.68 1.50 11.44
CA VAL A 50 12.23 2.26 12.61
C VAL A 50 11.40 1.38 13.54
N ARG A 51 10.43 0.63 13.00
CA ARG A 51 9.59 -0.25 13.82
C ARG A 51 10.35 -1.44 14.42
N SER A 52 11.41 -1.91 13.76
CA SER A 52 12.26 -2.99 14.27
C SER A 52 13.24 -2.51 15.35
N LEU A 53 13.77 -1.29 15.24
CA LEU A 53 14.71 -0.70 16.20
C LEU A 53 13.99 -0.08 17.40
N TRP A 54 12.79 0.43 17.19
CA TRP A 54 11.99 1.09 18.20
C TRP A 54 10.50 0.79 17.99
N GLN A 55 9.88 0.13 18.98
CA GLN A 55 8.44 -0.10 18.96
C GLN A 55 7.72 1.20 19.36
N PRO A 56 7.02 1.89 18.45
CA PRO A 56 6.32 3.12 18.79
C PRO A 56 5.25 2.79 19.83
N GLY A 57 5.21 3.55 20.93
CA GLY A 57 4.19 3.34 21.97
C GLY A 57 2.77 3.56 21.45
N ARG A 58 1.76 3.12 22.23
CA ARG A 58 0.31 3.16 21.91
C ARG A 58 -0.26 4.54 21.54
N GLN A 59 0.53 5.60 21.72
CA GLN A 59 0.22 6.97 21.33
C GLN A 59 0.39 7.24 19.82
N TYR A 60 1.19 6.45 19.10
CA TYR A 60 1.45 6.63 17.67
C TYR A 60 0.46 5.86 16.78
N ASP A 61 -0.04 4.71 17.26
CA ASP A 61 -1.04 3.86 16.57
C ASP A 61 -2.21 4.64 15.93
N PRO A 62 -2.92 5.53 16.63
CA PRO A 62 -4.07 6.22 16.04
C PRO A 62 -3.70 7.11 14.85
N GLY A 63 -2.53 7.76 14.87
CA GLY A 63 -2.05 8.59 13.76
C GLY A 63 -1.53 7.76 12.58
N ILE A 64 -0.85 6.64 12.86
CA ILE A 64 -0.40 5.69 11.83
C ILE A 64 -1.61 5.06 11.14
N GLY A 65 -2.60 4.60 11.91
CA GLY A 65 -3.83 4.01 11.36
C GLY A 65 -4.65 5.00 10.53
N PHE A 66 -4.75 6.26 10.96
CA PHE A 66 -5.38 7.33 10.17
C PHE A 66 -4.67 7.55 8.83
N SER A 67 -3.34 7.57 8.83
CA SER A 67 -2.54 7.75 7.61
C SER A 67 -2.66 6.54 6.68
N ALA A 68 -2.65 5.33 7.22
CA ALA A 68 -2.72 4.09 6.45
C ALA A 68 -4.10 3.81 5.83
N LYS A 69 -5.18 4.30 6.46
CA LYS A 69 -6.56 4.06 5.98
C LYS A 69 -7.18 5.32 5.40
N SER A 70 -7.50 6.30 6.24
CA SER A 70 -8.29 7.47 5.84
C SER A 70 -7.57 8.33 4.81
N LEU A 71 -6.28 8.60 5.01
CA LEU A 71 -5.50 9.41 4.08
C LEU A 71 -5.28 8.67 2.74
N LEU A 72 -5.08 7.36 2.79
CA LEU A 72 -4.94 6.53 1.59
C LEU A 72 -6.25 6.43 0.79
N GLU A 73 -7.40 6.20 1.45
CA GLU A 73 -8.71 6.16 0.80
C GLU A 73 -9.04 7.50 0.09
N VAL A 74 -8.73 8.62 0.76
CA VAL A 74 -8.89 9.96 0.16
C VAL A 74 -7.98 10.10 -1.06
N ALA A 75 -6.71 9.70 -0.97
CA ALA A 75 -5.77 9.76 -2.09
C ALA A 75 -6.23 8.91 -3.29
N VAL A 76 -6.72 7.69 -3.06
CA VAL A 76 -7.25 6.81 -4.12
C VAL A 76 -8.50 7.42 -4.76
N LEU A 77 -9.39 8.04 -3.98
CA LEU A 77 -10.56 8.74 -4.50
C LEU A 77 -10.17 9.92 -5.39
N LEU A 78 -9.22 10.74 -4.97
CA LEU A 78 -8.66 11.85 -5.76
C LEU A 78 -7.95 11.36 -7.04
N LEU A 79 -7.23 10.25 -6.95
CA LEU A 79 -6.60 9.62 -8.10
C LEU A 79 -7.66 9.18 -9.12
N GLY A 80 -8.75 8.56 -8.67
CA GLY A 80 -9.89 8.18 -9.52
C GLY A 80 -10.53 9.39 -10.21
N LEU A 81 -10.69 10.52 -9.49
CA LEU A 81 -11.19 11.77 -10.07
C LEU A 81 -10.23 12.40 -11.10
N SER A 82 -8.93 12.11 -11.01
CA SER A 82 -7.93 12.63 -11.95
C SER A 82 -7.90 11.86 -13.27
N VAL A 83 -8.49 10.66 -13.33
CA VAL A 83 -8.54 9.84 -14.54
C VAL A 83 -9.50 10.46 -15.55
N SER A 84 -9.02 10.66 -16.78
CA SER A 84 -9.81 11.27 -17.86
C SER A 84 -10.90 10.32 -18.36
N PHE A 85 -12.16 10.73 -18.27
CA PHE A 85 -13.31 9.97 -18.81
C PHE A 85 -13.17 9.69 -20.31
N ASP A 86 -12.55 10.61 -21.06
CA ASP A 86 -12.29 10.47 -22.49
C ASP A 86 -11.35 9.29 -22.80
N ALA A 87 -10.30 9.12 -21.99
CA ALA A 87 -9.38 7.99 -22.09
C ALA A 87 -10.07 6.64 -21.77
N LEU A 88 -10.99 6.64 -20.79
CA LEU A 88 -11.80 5.44 -20.50
C LEU A 88 -12.72 5.07 -21.67
N LEU A 89 -13.34 6.06 -22.31
CA LEU A 89 -14.23 5.85 -23.46
C LEU A 89 -13.45 5.37 -24.69
N ALA A 90 -12.25 5.91 -24.92
CA ALA A 90 -11.39 5.53 -26.05
C ALA A 90 -10.91 4.06 -25.98
N VAL A 91 -10.58 3.57 -24.79
CA VAL A 91 -10.17 2.16 -24.59
C VAL A 91 -11.40 1.24 -24.42
N GLY A 92 -12.50 1.79 -23.92
CA GLY A 92 -13.79 1.12 -23.84
C GLY A 92 -13.76 -0.17 -22.99
N PRO A 93 -14.62 -1.17 -23.29
CA PRO A 93 -14.72 -2.40 -22.52
C PRO A 93 -13.43 -3.25 -22.52
N GLY A 94 -12.51 -2.99 -23.47
CA GLY A 94 -11.20 -3.63 -23.51
C GLY A 94 -10.36 -3.33 -22.27
N LEU A 95 -10.47 -2.13 -21.70
CA LEU A 95 -9.76 -1.77 -20.46
C LEU A 95 -10.27 -2.61 -19.28
N LEU A 96 -11.59 -2.70 -19.13
CA LEU A 96 -12.21 -3.46 -18.04
C LEU A 96 -11.83 -4.94 -18.12
N LEU A 97 -11.95 -5.54 -19.31
CA LEU A 97 -11.59 -6.94 -19.52
C LEU A 97 -10.09 -7.18 -19.34
N GLY A 98 -9.24 -6.25 -19.76
CA GLY A 98 -7.79 -6.32 -19.56
C GLY A 98 -7.42 -6.26 -18.08
N ILE A 99 -7.98 -5.32 -17.31
CA ILE A 99 -7.76 -5.22 -15.87
C ILE A 99 -8.27 -6.48 -15.16
N ALA A 100 -9.50 -6.91 -15.46
CA ALA A 100 -10.08 -8.10 -14.85
C ALA A 100 -9.24 -9.35 -15.16
N GLY A 101 -8.82 -9.53 -16.41
CA GLY A 101 -7.95 -10.63 -16.82
C GLY A 101 -6.59 -10.59 -16.11
N LEU A 102 -5.95 -9.43 -16.06
CA LEU A 102 -4.67 -9.26 -15.38
C LEU A 102 -4.78 -9.56 -13.88
N VAL A 103 -5.82 -9.07 -13.21
CA VAL A 103 -6.06 -9.33 -11.78
C VAL A 103 -6.30 -10.82 -11.53
N VAL A 104 -7.13 -11.48 -12.35
CA VAL A 104 -7.38 -12.93 -12.22
C VAL A 104 -6.09 -13.73 -12.43
N LEU A 105 -5.31 -13.40 -13.45
CA LEU A 105 -4.03 -14.05 -13.71
C LEU A 105 -3.03 -13.82 -12.59
N ALA A 106 -2.89 -12.58 -12.11
CA ALA A 106 -1.98 -12.21 -11.04
C ALA A 106 -2.36 -12.92 -9.72
N ILE A 107 -3.65 -12.99 -9.36
CA ILE A 107 -4.12 -13.74 -8.19
C ILE A 107 -3.84 -15.23 -8.37
N GLY A 108 -4.13 -15.81 -9.55
CA GLY A 108 -3.89 -17.21 -9.84
C GLY A 108 -2.42 -17.60 -9.72
N VAL A 109 -1.52 -16.82 -10.33
CA VAL A 109 -0.07 -17.02 -10.24
C VAL A 109 0.42 -16.85 -8.80
N SER A 110 0.00 -15.79 -8.12
CA SER A 110 0.38 -15.53 -6.72
C SER A 110 -0.09 -16.66 -5.79
N TYR A 111 -1.30 -17.19 -6.03
CA TYR A 111 -1.84 -18.32 -5.28
C TYR A 111 -1.01 -19.59 -5.50
N LEU A 112 -0.69 -19.94 -6.74
CA LEU A 112 0.12 -21.12 -7.07
C LEU A 112 1.51 -21.03 -6.44
N VAL A 113 2.16 -19.87 -6.54
CA VAL A 113 3.47 -19.62 -5.91
C VAL A 113 3.35 -19.72 -4.38
N GLY A 114 2.34 -19.07 -3.78
CA GLY A 114 2.11 -19.14 -2.34
C GLY A 114 1.86 -20.56 -1.85
N ARG A 115 1.11 -21.36 -2.61
CA ARG A 115 0.90 -22.78 -2.32
C ARG A 115 2.19 -23.59 -2.45
N GLY A 116 3.03 -23.30 -3.45
CA GLY A 116 4.36 -23.89 -3.60
C GLY A 116 5.31 -23.59 -2.43
N LEU A 117 5.15 -22.43 -1.80
CA LEU A 117 5.88 -22.03 -0.59
C LEU A 117 5.26 -22.56 0.72
N GLY A 118 4.22 -23.38 0.65
CA GLY A 118 3.59 -24.02 1.82
C GLY A 118 2.54 -23.17 2.54
N LEU A 119 2.08 -22.05 1.97
CA LEU A 119 1.04 -21.23 2.59
C LEU A 119 -0.32 -21.95 2.64
N SER A 120 -1.10 -21.66 3.68
CA SER A 120 -2.51 -22.08 3.77
C SER A 120 -3.33 -21.41 2.65
N HIS A 121 -4.43 -22.04 2.22
CA HIS A 121 -5.27 -21.47 1.14
C HIS A 121 -5.71 -20.04 1.45
N ARG A 122 -6.11 -19.76 2.70
CA ARG A 122 -6.56 -18.45 3.12
C ARG A 122 -5.46 -17.40 3.01
N LEU A 123 -4.25 -17.70 3.50
CA LEU A 123 -3.14 -16.77 3.46
C LEU A 123 -2.64 -16.54 2.02
N ALA A 124 -2.60 -17.59 1.19
CA ALA A 124 -2.23 -17.47 -0.22
C ALA A 124 -3.20 -16.56 -0.99
N ILE A 125 -4.52 -16.68 -0.74
CA ILE A 125 -5.53 -15.80 -1.33
C ILE A 125 -5.37 -14.36 -0.82
N LEU A 126 -5.19 -14.15 0.49
CA LEU A 126 -5.01 -12.80 1.05
C LEU A 126 -3.78 -12.09 0.48
N VAL A 127 -2.64 -12.79 0.41
CA VAL A 127 -1.40 -12.26 -0.18
C VAL A 127 -1.60 -11.99 -1.68
N GLY A 128 -2.23 -12.92 -2.41
CA GLY A 128 -2.50 -12.76 -3.84
C GLY A 128 -3.40 -11.57 -4.15
N CYS A 129 -4.50 -11.40 -3.42
CA CYS A 129 -5.41 -10.26 -3.57
C CYS A 129 -4.74 -8.94 -3.17
N GLY A 130 -4.01 -8.93 -2.05
CA GLY A 130 -3.26 -7.76 -1.58
C GLY A 130 -2.22 -7.30 -2.61
N ASN A 131 -1.49 -8.24 -3.21
CA ASN A 131 -0.47 -7.94 -4.22
C ASN A 131 -1.06 -7.51 -5.57
N SER A 132 -2.18 -8.10 -6.00
CA SER A 132 -2.70 -7.92 -7.36
C SER A 132 -3.63 -6.70 -7.51
N ILE A 133 -4.23 -6.20 -6.41
CA ILE A 133 -5.25 -5.14 -6.46
C ILE A 133 -4.78 -3.82 -5.82
N CYS A 134 -3.70 -3.85 -5.02
CA CYS A 134 -3.10 -2.73 -4.26
C CYS A 134 -3.52 -2.63 -2.77
N GLY A 135 -3.23 -3.67 -1.99
CA GLY A 135 -2.90 -3.49 -0.57
C GLY A 135 -3.97 -3.87 0.46
N ASN A 136 -3.92 -3.19 1.60
CA ASN A 136 -4.69 -3.52 2.80
C ASN A 136 -6.21 -3.46 2.60
N SER A 137 -6.71 -2.59 1.71
CA SER A 137 -8.13 -2.49 1.39
C SER A 137 -8.65 -3.76 0.69
N ALA A 138 -7.84 -4.37 -0.17
CA ALA A 138 -8.20 -5.63 -0.82
C ALA A 138 -8.22 -6.79 0.19
N ILE A 139 -7.24 -6.84 1.08
CA ILE A 139 -7.18 -7.83 2.18
C ILE A 139 -8.41 -7.71 3.08
N ALA A 140 -8.77 -6.49 3.51
CA ALA A 140 -9.92 -6.24 4.37
C ALA A 140 -11.26 -6.60 3.71
N ALA A 141 -11.38 -6.43 2.38
CA ALA A 141 -12.59 -6.82 1.65
C ALA A 141 -12.71 -8.34 1.46
N VAL A 142 -11.61 -9.03 1.21
CA VAL A 142 -11.61 -10.48 0.89
C VAL A 142 -11.61 -11.34 2.16
N ALA A 143 -10.93 -10.92 3.23
CA ALA A 143 -10.82 -11.66 4.48
C ALA A 143 -12.16 -12.20 5.03
N PRO A 144 -13.23 -11.38 5.21
CA PRO A 144 -14.50 -11.89 5.72
C PRO A 144 -15.19 -12.88 4.77
N VAL A 145 -14.98 -12.76 3.46
CA VAL A 145 -15.59 -13.64 2.45
C VAL A 145 -15.01 -15.06 2.50
N ILE A 146 -13.71 -15.18 2.81
CA ILE A 146 -13.01 -16.46 2.91
C ILE A 146 -12.89 -16.99 4.35
N GLY A 147 -13.53 -16.30 5.31
CA GLY A 147 -13.46 -16.61 6.73
C GLY A 147 -12.05 -16.47 7.33
N ALA A 148 -11.21 -15.61 6.75
CA ALA A 148 -9.91 -15.27 7.31
C ALA A 148 -10.04 -14.08 8.25
N GLU A 149 -9.25 -14.07 9.32
CA GLU A 149 -9.16 -12.93 10.23
C GLU A 149 -8.20 -11.90 9.60
N SER A 150 -8.66 -10.65 9.48
CA SER A 150 -7.86 -9.50 9.03
C SER A 150 -7.37 -8.67 10.21
#